data_AF-A0A0M3JDA5-F1
#
_entry.id   AF-A0A0M3JDA5-F1
#
_cell.length_a   1.000
_cell.length_b   1.000
_cell.length_c   1.000
_cell.angle_alpha   90.00
_cell.angle_beta   90.00
_cell.angle_gamma   90.00
#
_symmetry.space_group_name_H-M   'P 1'
#
loop_
_entity.id
_entity.type
_entity.pdbx_description
1 polymer ?
#
loop_
_entity_poly.entity_id
_entity_poly.type
_entity_poly.pdbx_seq_one_letter_code
_entity_poly.pdbx_strand_id
1 'polypeptide(L)'
;MGLAISLVSAHPEKVWYHKCPSRGLHCNNTALVTQRGCAIWYDEPKLLEDIEEHLGVTIAQIDTDMVVPVDEFDGKVVYGSKRSTKGSLYQGHAVQLSGAVAQLADLERSLQLSYLRMYTPAAKAK
;
A
#
# COMPACT_ATOMS: atom_id res chain seq x y z
N MET A 1 -14.39 -11.79 6.18
CA MET A 1 -13.37 -12.04 7.21
C MET A 1 -12.05 -11.46 6.73
N GLY A 2 -11.22 -10.92 7.62
CA GLY A 2 -9.95 -10.25 7.27
C GLY A 2 -8.75 -11.04 7.77
N LEU A 3 -7.59 -10.84 7.14
CA LEU A 3 -6.29 -11.34 7.61
C LEU A 3 -5.63 -10.22 8.41
N ALA A 4 -5.19 -10.51 9.63
CA ALA A 4 -4.35 -9.61 10.43
C ALA A 4 -2.91 -10.13 10.38
N ILE A 5 -1.96 -9.24 10.11
CA ILE A 5 -0.52 -9.55 10.09
C ILE A 5 0.14 -8.63 11.12
N SER A 6 0.90 -9.21 12.03
CA SER A 6 1.71 -8.49 13.01
C SER A 6 3.17 -8.55 12.58
N LEU A 7 3.85 -7.41 12.56
CA LEU A 7 5.30 -7.32 12.41
C LEU A 7 5.88 -7.21 13.81
N VAL A 8 6.79 -8.13 14.16
CA VAL A 8 7.38 -8.23 15.50
C VAL A 8 8.90 -8.23 15.35
N SER A 9 9.55 -7.23 15.93
CA SER A 9 10.99 -7.03 15.94
C SER A 9 11.65 -7.95 16.97
N ALA A 10 12.75 -8.59 16.59
CA ALA A 10 13.57 -9.39 17.50
C ALA A 10 14.44 -8.53 18.43
N HIS A 11 14.48 -7.21 18.21
CA HIS A 11 15.31 -6.28 18.96
C HIS A 11 14.44 -5.23 19.66
N PRO A 12 14.84 -4.77 20.86
CA PRO A 12 14.10 -3.75 21.57
C PRO A 12 14.13 -2.44 20.79
N GLU A 13 12.94 -1.88 20.53
CA GLU A 13 12.81 -0.63 19.80
C GLU A 13 12.49 0.53 20.74
N LYS A 14 13.13 1.68 20.48
CA LYS A 14 12.86 2.90 21.23
C LYS A 14 11.76 3.67 20.54
N VAL A 15 10.57 3.63 21.11
CA VAL A 15 9.38 4.28 20.56
C VAL A 15 9.05 5.56 21.30
N TRP A 16 8.55 6.56 20.58
CA TRP A 16 8.01 7.77 21.19
C TRP A 16 6.64 7.48 21.76
N TYR A 17 6.57 7.53 23.09
CA TYR A 17 5.37 7.33 23.85
C TYR A 17 5.09 8.60 24.65
N HIS A 18 4.34 9.51 24.03
CA HIS A 18 4.05 10.82 24.60
C HIS A 18 3.15 10.70 25.84
N LYS A 19 3.76 10.74 27.04
CA LYS A 19 3.07 10.93 28.33
C LYS A 19 2.98 12.40 28.76
N CYS A 20 3.51 13.32 27.95
CA CYS A 20 3.47 14.75 28.26
C CYS A 20 2.02 15.29 28.19
N PRO A 21 1.68 16.32 28.99
CA PRO A 21 0.34 16.94 28.94
C PRO A 21 -0.06 17.46 27.56
N SER A 22 0.92 17.88 26.75
CA SER A 22 0.69 18.36 25.38
C SER A 22 0.44 17.25 24.36
N ARG A 23 0.47 15.96 24.78
CA ARG A 23 0.27 14.78 23.91
C ARG A 23 1.14 14.78 22.64
N GLY A 24 2.37 15.27 22.77
CA GLY A 24 3.33 15.34 21.67
C GLY A 24 3.31 16.66 20.91
N LEU A 25 2.35 17.55 21.15
CA LEU A 25 2.36 18.88 20.53
C LEU A 25 3.63 19.63 20.97
N HIS A 26 4.50 19.90 19.99
CA HIS A 26 5.85 20.49 20.15
C HIS A 26 6.81 19.75 21.09
N CYS A 27 6.64 18.43 21.28
CA CYS A 27 7.52 17.63 22.12
C CYS A 27 8.64 16.98 21.30
N ASN A 28 9.90 17.33 21.59
CA ASN A 28 11.09 16.72 20.99
C ASN A 28 11.94 15.95 22.00
N ASN A 29 11.42 15.69 23.20
CA ASN A 29 12.18 15.06 24.28
C ASN A 29 12.25 13.54 24.08
N THR A 30 13.37 13.09 23.52
CA THR A 30 13.62 11.67 23.21
C THR A 30 14.18 10.88 24.40
N ALA A 31 14.34 11.48 25.58
CA ALA A 31 14.80 10.75 26.76
C ALA A 31 13.74 9.70 27.18
N LEU A 32 14.17 8.71 27.97
CA LEU A 32 13.25 7.70 28.49
C LEU A 32 12.28 8.31 29.49
N VAL A 33 11.08 7.76 29.61
CA VAL A 33 10.09 8.17 30.64
C VAL A 33 10.68 8.09 32.05
N THR A 34 11.55 7.11 32.33
CA THR A 34 12.30 7.00 33.59
C THR A 34 13.21 8.20 33.87
N GLN A 35 13.62 8.92 32.82
CA GLN A 35 14.43 10.14 32.86
C GLN A 35 13.60 11.39 32.56
N ARG A 36 12.28 11.35 32.82
CA ARG A 36 11.33 12.44 32.54
C ARG A 36 11.22 12.84 31.05
N GLY A 37 11.56 11.92 30.14
CA GLY A 37 11.36 12.09 28.70
C GLY A 37 10.06 11.48 28.17
N CYS A 38 9.95 11.37 26.83
CA CYS A 38 8.77 10.87 26.12
C CYS A 38 9.03 9.62 25.28
N ALA A 39 10.07 8.84 25.59
CA ALA A 39 10.33 7.56 24.93
C ALA A 39 10.23 6.38 25.91
N ILE A 40 9.87 5.21 25.39
CA ILE A 40 9.94 3.94 26.10
C ILE A 40 10.69 2.93 25.25
N TRP A 41 11.24 1.91 25.90
CA TRP A 41 11.64 0.69 25.21
C TRP A 41 10.40 -0.18 25.03
N TYR A 42 10.18 -0.62 23.80
CA TYR A 42 9.08 -1.48 23.43
C TYR A 42 9.62 -2.90 23.27
N ASP A 43 9.03 -3.82 24.03
CA ASP A 43 9.38 -5.24 24.05
C ASP A 43 8.31 -6.00 23.26
N GLU A 44 8.50 -6.06 21.95
CA GLU A 44 7.54 -6.67 21.02
C GLU A 44 7.39 -8.18 21.20
N PRO A 45 8.47 -8.97 21.46
CA PRO A 45 8.33 -10.39 21.77
C PRO A 45 7.41 -10.64 22.96
N LYS A 46 7.56 -9.87 24.05
CA LYS A 46 6.67 -10.00 25.22
C LYS A 46 5.22 -9.66 24.88
N LEU A 47 4.99 -8.64 24.06
CA LEU A 47 3.63 -8.27 23.65
C LEU A 47 2.98 -9.34 22.77
N LEU A 48 3.77 -10.02 21.94
CA LEU A 48 3.30 -11.17 21.18
C LEU A 48 2.86 -12.29 22.13
N GLU A 49 3.65 -12.62 23.15
CA GLU A 49 3.30 -13.62 24.17
C GLU A 49 1.99 -13.26 24.90
N ASP A 50 1.83 -12.01 25.35
CA ASP A 50 0.60 -11.54 26.01
C ASP A 50 -0.64 -11.66 25.09
N ILE A 51 -0.47 -11.42 23.78
CA ILE A 51 -1.54 -11.58 22.78
C ILE A 51 -1.90 -13.05 22.58
N GLU A 52 -0.90 -13.93 22.47
CA GLU A 52 -1.10 -15.38 22.33
C GLU A 52 -1.80 -15.97 23.57
N GLU A 53 -1.43 -15.53 24.77
CA GLU A 53 -2.09 -15.91 26.02
C GLU A 53 -3.56 -15.46 26.03
N HIS A 54 -3.84 -14.22 25.59
CA HIS A 54 -5.20 -13.70 25.54
C HIS A 54 -6.08 -14.44 24.53
N LEU A 55 -5.52 -14.82 23.37
CA LEU A 55 -6.23 -15.55 22.32
C LEU A 55 -6.31 -17.06 22.61
N GLY A 56 -5.45 -17.59 23.47
CA GLY A 56 -5.34 -19.02 23.76
C GLY A 56 -4.81 -19.84 22.58
N VAL A 57 -4.16 -19.19 21.60
CA VAL A 57 -3.59 -19.82 20.41
C VAL A 57 -2.22 -19.23 20.11
N THR A 58 -1.31 -20.07 19.64
CA THR A 58 -0.02 -19.63 19.11
C THR A 58 -0.21 -19.08 17.70
N ILE A 59 0.36 -17.90 17.43
CA ILE A 59 0.28 -17.23 16.13
C ILE A 59 1.37 -17.82 15.23
N ALA A 60 1.00 -18.19 14.00
CA ALA A 60 1.96 -18.70 13.04
C ALA A 60 2.99 -17.63 12.64
N GLN A 61 4.27 -17.96 12.75
CA GLN A 61 5.36 -17.10 12.29
C GLN A 61 5.72 -17.45 10.84
N ILE A 62 5.99 -16.43 10.04
CA ILE A 62 6.45 -16.56 8.65
C ILE A 62 7.97 -16.37 8.60
N ASP A 63 8.62 -17.04 7.65
CA ASP A 63 10.05 -16.85 7.39
C ASP A 63 10.27 -15.64 6.45
N THR A 64 11.52 -15.39 6.12
CA THR A 64 12.04 -14.32 5.26
C THR A 64 11.48 -14.39 3.83
N ASP A 65 10.90 -15.52 3.44
CA ASP A 65 10.22 -15.72 2.16
C ASP A 65 8.84 -15.03 2.09
N MET A 66 8.34 -14.52 3.24
CA MET A 66 7.07 -13.81 3.37
C MET A 66 5.87 -14.63 2.86
N VAL A 67 5.97 -15.96 2.92
CA VAL A 67 4.91 -16.87 2.49
C VAL A 67 3.94 -17.06 3.65
N VAL A 68 2.75 -16.48 3.54
CA VAL A 68 1.69 -16.65 4.55
C VAL A 68 1.03 -18.02 4.36
N PRO A 69 0.97 -18.89 5.39
CA PRO A 69 0.29 -20.16 5.29
C PRO A 69 -1.19 -19.97 5.01
N VAL A 70 -1.73 -20.82 4.12
CA VAL A 70 -3.14 -20.78 3.74
C VAL A 70 -3.93 -21.61 4.74
N ASP A 71 -4.57 -20.94 5.70
CA ASP A 71 -5.54 -21.60 6.57
C ASP A 71 -6.92 -21.62 5.91
N GLU A 72 -7.40 -22.82 5.57
CA GLU A 72 -8.77 -23.04 5.11
C GLU A 72 -9.74 -22.92 6.28
N PHE A 73 -10.19 -21.70 6.56
CA PHE A 73 -11.31 -21.53 7.48
C PHE A 73 -12.61 -21.97 6.77
N ASP A 74 -13.14 -23.13 7.18
CA ASP A 74 -14.44 -23.69 6.75
C ASP A 74 -14.58 -23.92 5.23
N GLY A 75 -13.48 -24.25 4.53
CA GLY A 75 -13.47 -24.64 3.10
C GLY A 75 -14.02 -23.60 2.11
N LYS A 76 -14.27 -22.37 2.55
CA LYS A 76 -14.94 -21.31 1.77
C LYS A 76 -14.13 -20.03 1.61
N VAL A 77 -13.17 -19.77 2.50
CA VAL A 77 -12.42 -18.51 2.52
C VAL A 77 -10.93 -18.79 2.58
N VAL A 78 -10.25 -18.53 1.47
CA VAL A 78 -8.78 -18.57 1.36
C VAL A 78 -8.26 -17.15 1.55
N TYR A 79 -7.66 -16.87 2.70
CA TYR A 79 -6.96 -15.61 2.96
C TYR A 79 -5.67 -15.53 2.13
N GLY A 80 -5.20 -14.32 1.82
CA GLY A 80 -3.99 -14.12 1.01
C GLY A 80 -4.15 -14.39 -0.50
N SER A 81 -5.33 -14.85 -0.95
CA SER A 81 -5.64 -15.00 -2.37
C SER A 81 -6.52 -13.85 -2.87
N LYS A 82 -6.15 -13.25 -4.01
CA LYS A 82 -7.11 -12.49 -4.81
C LYS A 82 -8.24 -13.46 -5.17
N ARG A 83 -9.48 -13.12 -4.82
CA ARG A 83 -10.67 -13.83 -5.32
C ARG A 83 -10.51 -13.94 -6.85
N SER A 84 -10.40 -15.17 -7.38
CA SER A 84 -10.27 -15.40 -8.83
C SER A 84 -11.29 -14.51 -9.53
N THR A 85 -10.78 -13.67 -10.43
CA THR A 85 -11.36 -12.43 -10.95
C THR A 85 -12.84 -12.56 -11.32
N LYS A 86 -13.72 -12.51 -10.32
CA LYS A 86 -15.13 -12.12 -10.45
C LYS A 86 -15.29 -10.72 -9.87
N GLY A 87 -14.29 -9.86 -10.10
CA GLY A 87 -14.49 -8.42 -9.97
C GLY A 87 -15.57 -8.01 -10.96
N SER A 88 -16.31 -6.94 -10.63
CA SER A 88 -17.19 -6.24 -11.57
C SER A 88 -16.53 -6.19 -12.95
N LEU A 89 -17.30 -6.38 -14.02
CA LEU A 89 -16.89 -6.27 -15.44
C LEU A 89 -16.31 -4.88 -15.80
N TYR A 90 -15.98 -4.07 -14.80
CA TYR A 90 -15.35 -2.78 -14.87
C TYR A 90 -13.94 -2.90 -15.46
N GLN A 91 -13.92 -2.95 -16.78
CA GLN A 91 -12.77 -2.56 -17.59
C GLN A 91 -12.50 -1.09 -17.23
N GLY A 92 -11.41 -0.84 -16.51
CA GLY A 92 -11.11 0.48 -15.93
C GLY A 92 -11.20 1.64 -16.93
N HIS A 93 -11.16 2.87 -16.44
CA HIS A 93 -11.35 4.09 -17.25
C HIS A 93 -10.52 4.16 -18.54
N ALA A 94 -9.37 3.47 -18.63
CA ALA A 94 -8.57 3.36 -19.84
C ALA A 94 -9.36 2.77 -21.04
N VAL A 95 -10.20 1.76 -20.82
CA VAL A 95 -11.02 1.18 -21.90
C VAL A 95 -12.17 2.10 -22.27
N GLN A 96 -12.78 2.76 -21.29
CA GLN A 96 -13.86 3.72 -21.51
C GLN A 96 -13.42 4.93 -22.33
N LEU A 97 -12.17 5.37 -22.16
CA LEU A 97 -11.61 6.54 -22.85
C LEU A 97 -10.97 6.21 -24.20
N SER A 98 -10.88 4.94 -24.59
CA SER A 98 -10.20 4.49 -25.82
C SER A 98 -10.72 5.18 -27.09
N GLY A 99 -12.04 5.36 -27.21
CA GLY A 99 -12.66 6.05 -28.35
C GLY A 99 -12.33 7.55 -28.40
N ALA A 100 -12.31 8.21 -27.24
CA ALA A 100 -11.97 9.63 -27.16
C ALA A 100 -10.50 9.87 -27.48
N VAL A 101 -9.61 8.99 -27.02
CA VAL A 101 -8.18 9.03 -27.32
C VAL A 101 -7.92 8.84 -28.82
N ALA A 102 -8.65 7.93 -29.49
CA ALA A 102 -8.54 7.75 -30.94
C ALA A 102 -8.93 9.03 -31.72
N GLN A 103 -10.02 9.69 -31.33
CA GLN A 103 -10.45 10.95 -31.94
C GLN A 103 -9.44 12.08 -31.74
N LEU A 104 -8.85 12.19 -30.54
CA LEU A 104 -7.81 13.17 -30.27
C LEU A 104 -6.55 12.93 -31.12
N ALA A 105 -6.16 11.66 -31.32
CA ALA A 105 -5.03 11.31 -32.18
C ALA A 105 -5.28 11.68 -33.65
N ASP A 106 -6.50 11.48 -34.16
CA ASP A 106 -6.87 11.87 -35.53
C ASP A 106 -6.87 13.40 -35.70
N LEU A 107 -7.40 14.14 -34.72
CA LEU A 107 -7.37 15.60 -34.71
C LEU A 107 -5.95 16.13 -34.68
N GLU A 108 -5.10 15.57 -33.81
CA GLU A 108 -3.68 15.92 -33.72
C GLU A 108 -2.98 15.69 -35.06
N ARG A 109 -3.18 14.53 -35.68
CA ARG A 109 -2.62 14.21 -37.00
C ARG A 109 -3.08 15.21 -38.07
N SER A 110 -4.36 15.59 -38.06
CA SER A 110 -4.90 16.54 -39.03
C SER A 110 -4.30 17.94 -38.87
N LEU A 111 -4.07 18.37 -37.63
CA LEU A 111 -3.47 19.65 -37.28
C LEU A 111 -1.99 19.68 -37.66
N GLN A 112 -1.25 18.62 -37.35
CA GLN A 112 0.16 18.50 -37.77
C GLN A 112 0.29 18.53 -39.30
N LEU A 113 -0.59 17.82 -40.03
CA LEU A 113 -0.58 17.84 -41.50
C LEU A 113 -0.97 19.20 -42.07
N SER A 114 -1.94 19.90 -41.47
CA SER A 114 -2.33 21.24 -41.93
C SER A 114 -1.21 22.25 -41.70
N TYR A 115 -0.57 22.20 -40.53
CA TYR A 115 0.61 22.99 -40.22
C TYR A 115 1.74 22.74 -41.23
N LEU A 116 2.10 21.47 -41.46
CA LEU A 116 3.15 21.14 -42.42
C LEU A 116 2.81 21.67 -43.82
N ARG A 117 1.56 21.51 -44.29
CA ARG A 117 1.13 22.05 -45.59
C ARG A 117 1.23 23.57 -45.69
N MET A 118 1.05 24.31 -44.60
CA MET A 118 1.21 25.76 -44.57
C MET A 118 2.67 26.18 -44.74
N TYR A 119 3.62 25.40 -44.21
CA TYR A 119 5.05 25.74 -44.18
C TYR A 119 5.90 24.99 -45.21
N THR A 120 5.40 23.93 -45.84
CA THR A 120 6.05 23.29 -46.98
C THR A 120 5.51 23.86 -48.29
N PRO A 121 6.34 24.51 -49.13
CA PRO A 121 5.89 24.94 -50.45
C PRO A 121 5.47 23.72 -51.27
N ALA A 122 4.33 23.81 -51.96
CA ALA A 122 3.87 22.76 -52.85
C ALA A 122 4.98 22.45 -53.87
N ALA A 123 5.51 21.23 -53.85
CA ALA A 123 6.41 20.76 -54.88
C ALA A 123 5.68 20.88 -56.23
N LYS A 124 6.17 21.75 -57.11
CA LYS A 124 5.61 21.93 -58.45
C LYS A 124 5.59 20.56 -59.14
N ALA A 125 4.40 20.02 -59.35
CA ALA A 125 4.20 18.86 -60.20
C ALA A 125 4.69 19.23 -61.61
N LYS A 126 5.64 18.45 -62.13
CA LYS A 126 6.08 18.49 -63.53
C LYS A 126 5.03 17.84 -64.42
#